data_AF-A0A1G7F875-F1
#
_entry.id   AF-A0A1G7F875-F1
#
_cell.length_a   1.000
_cell.length_b   1.000
_cell.length_c   1.000
_cell.angle_alpha   90.00
_cell.angle_beta   90.00
_cell.angle_gamma   90.00
#
_symmetry.space_group_name_H-M   'P 1'
#
loop_
_entity.id
_entity.type
_entity.pdbx_description
1 polymer ?
#
loop_
_entity_poly.entity_id
_entity_poly.type
_entity_poly.pdbx_seq_one_letter_code
_entity_poly.pdbx_strand_id
1 'polypeptide(L)' 'MPEKPLTNVELVVEMMEYSRYGAVVQLLIVEAIRKYAETVSQADPATFDSPFINGEVWVAVAGEVRQKMQANYGWD' A
#
# COMPACT_ATOMS: atom_id res chain seq x y z
N MET A 1 20.97 -19.48 -14.50
CA MET A 1 19.90 -19.66 -13.50
C MET A 1 18.97 -18.47 -13.64
N PRO A 2 17.63 -18.64 -13.69
CA PRO A 2 16.76 -17.47 -13.59
C PRO A 2 17.05 -16.76 -12.27
N GLU A 3 17.07 -15.42 -12.29
CA GLU A 3 17.21 -14.66 -11.05
C GLU A 3 16.09 -15.02 -10.08
N LYS A 4 16.43 -15.12 -8.80
CA LYS A 4 15.44 -15.35 -7.75
C LYS A 4 14.47 -14.15 -7.74
N PRO A 5 13.15 -14.37 -7.79
CA PRO A 5 12.20 -13.27 -7.66
C PRO A 5 12.40 -12.51 -6.34
N LEU A 6 12.28 -11.18 -6.41
CA LEU A 6 12.28 -10.32 -5.22
C LEU A 6 11.08 -10.65 -4.32
N THR A 7 11.27 -10.56 -3.01
CA THR A 7 10.17 -10.50 -2.04
C THR A 7 9.36 -9.21 -2.23
N ASN A 8 8.14 -9.16 -1.68
CA ASN A 8 7.30 -7.95 -1.75
C ASN A 8 8.01 -6.71 -1.20
N VAL A 9 8.78 -6.86 -0.11
CA VAL A 9 9.54 -5.74 0.48
C VAL A 9 10.67 -5.32 -0.45
N GLU A 10 11.47 -6.28 -0.95
CA GLU A 10 12.57 -5.98 -1.88
C GLU A 10 12.07 -5.31 -3.16
N LEU A 11 10.93 -5.75 -3.71
CA LEU A 11 10.34 -5.14 -4.90
C LEU A 11 9.86 -3.71 -4.64
N VAL A 12 9.17 -3.45 -3.52
CA VAL A 12 8.71 -2.08 -3.20
C VAL A 12 9.90 -1.16 -2.96
N VAL A 13 10.95 -1.63 -2.26
CA VAL A 13 12.19 -0.87 -2.07
C VAL A 13 12.87 -0.59 -3.41
N GLU A 14 12.97 -1.59 -4.29
CA GLU A 14 13.55 -1.44 -5.62
C GLU A 14 12.83 -0.36 -6.43
N MET A 15 11.49 -0.40 -6.47
CA MET A 15 10.69 0.62 -7.15
C MET A 15 10.87 2.02 -6.56
N MET A 16 11.02 2.13 -5.23
CA MET A 16 11.18 3.41 -4.53
C MET A 16 12.61 3.98 -4.70
N GLU A 17 13.64 3.14 -4.76
CA GLU A 17 15.04 3.57 -4.79
C GLU A 17 15.65 3.64 -6.20
N TYR A 18 15.24 2.77 -7.14
CA TYR A 18 15.93 2.56 -8.42
C TYR A 18 15.07 2.82 -9.66
N SER A 19 14.18 3.81 -9.60
CA SER A 19 13.43 4.22 -10.78
C SER A 19 14.21 5.14 -11.71
N ARG A 20 14.11 4.88 -13.03
CA ARG A 20 14.61 5.77 -14.09
C ARG A 20 13.97 7.17 -14.08
N TYR A 21 12.88 7.35 -13.34
CA TYR A 21 12.16 8.61 -13.20
C TYR A 21 12.51 9.35 -11.89
N GLY A 22 13.50 8.86 -11.14
CA GLY A 22 13.92 9.45 -9.87
C GLY A 22 12.78 9.54 -8.86
N ALA A 23 12.77 10.60 -8.05
CA ALA A 23 11.83 10.78 -6.94
C ALA A 23 10.34 10.82 -7.35
N VAL A 24 10.02 11.05 -8.63
CA VAL A 24 8.62 11.11 -9.09
C VAL A 24 7.89 9.77 -8.89
N VAL A 25 8.61 8.65 -8.99
CA VAL A 25 8.03 7.32 -8.71
C VAL A 25 7.54 7.21 -7.27
N GLN A 26 8.28 7.81 -6.34
CA GLN A 26 7.99 7.72 -4.91
C GLN A 26 6.70 8.47 -4.61
N LEU A 27 6.52 9.66 -5.21
CA LEU A 27 5.27 10.42 -5.11
C LEU A 27 4.08 9.61 -5.62
N LEU A 28 4.22 8.93 -6.75
CA LEU A 28 3.16 8.09 -7.31
C LEU A 28 2.80 6.92 -6.39
N ILE A 29 3.81 6.21 -5.87
CA ILE A 29 3.60 5.05 -4.99
C ILE A 29 2.95 5.48 -3.67
N VAL A 30 3.44 6.57 -3.06
CA VAL A 30 2.85 7.13 -1.83
C VAL A 30 1.40 7.55 -2.05
N GLU A 31 1.09 8.21 -3.17
CA GLU A 31 -0.29 8.61 -3.51
C GLU A 31 -1.19 7.40 -3.77
N ALA A 32 -0.68 6.34 -4.40
CA ALA A 32 -1.41 5.09 -4.60
C ALA A 32 -1.73 4.42 -3.26
N ILE A 33 -0.76 4.33 -2.34
CA ILE A 33 -0.96 3.79 -0.99
C ILE A 33 -2.01 4.62 -0.25
N ARG A 34 -1.90 5.95 -0.27
CA ARG A 34 -2.86 6.87 0.37
C ARG A 34 -4.29 6.60 -0.11
N LYS A 35 -4.50 6.68 -1.42
CA LYS A 35 -5.84 6.52 -2.04
C LYS A 35 -6.43 5.14 -1.77
N TYR A 36 -5.60 4.10 -1.86
CA TYR A 36 -6.08 2.74 -1.65
C TYR A 36 -6.43 2.51 -0.17
N ALA A 37 -5.58 2.92 0.76
CA ALA A 37 -5.86 2.84 2.19
C ALA A 37 -7.12 3.63 2.58
N GLU A 38 -7.28 4.84 2.05
CA GLU A 38 -8.49 5.65 2.25
C GLU A 38 -9.75 4.92 1.78
N THR A 39 -9.73 4.40 0.55
CA THR A 39 -10.86 3.69 -0.06
C THR A 39 -11.21 2.42 0.72
N VAL A 40 -10.21 1.58 1.02
CA VAL A 40 -10.43 0.29 1.69
C VAL A 40 -10.86 0.50 3.14
N SER A 41 -10.29 1.49 3.85
CA SER A 41 -10.63 1.75 5.25
C SER A 41 -12.10 2.18 5.48
N GLN A 42 -12.80 2.59 4.42
CA GLN A 42 -14.20 3.06 4.47
C GLN A 42 -15.18 2.09 3.78
N ALA A 43 -14.69 1.01 3.19
CA ALA A 43 -15.50 0.05 2.46
C ALA A 43 -16.14 -0.98 3.40
N ASP A 44 -17.24 -1.59 2.94
CA ASP A 44 -17.85 -2.73 3.63
C ASP A 44 -16.88 -3.93 3.63
N PRO A 45 -16.45 -4.44 4.81
CA PRO A 45 -15.54 -5.58 4.92
C PRO A 45 -15.95 -6.80 4.10
N ALA A 46 -17.25 -7.06 3.95
CA ALA A 46 -17.77 -8.20 3.19
C ALA A 46 -17.36 -8.16 1.71
N THR A 47 -17.00 -6.98 1.18
CA THR A 47 -16.48 -6.80 -0.18
C THR A 47 -15.14 -7.50 -0.40
N PHE A 48 -14.35 -7.71 0.66
CA PHE A 48 -12.99 -8.25 0.59
C PHE A 48 -12.88 -9.69 1.10
N ASP A 49 -13.96 -10.25 1.64
CA ASP A 49 -13.95 -11.62 2.14
C ASP A 49 -13.63 -12.61 1.02
N SER A 50 -12.59 -13.40 1.24
CA SER A 50 -12.15 -14.46 0.34
C SER A 50 -11.47 -15.58 1.14
N PRO A 51 -11.21 -16.75 0.53
CA PRO A 51 -10.47 -17.83 1.20
C PRO A 51 -9.09 -17.42 1.73
N PHE A 52 -8.51 -16.32 1.24
CA PHE A 52 -7.16 -15.87 1.59
C PHE A 52 -7.13 -14.58 2.40
N ILE A 53 -8.22 -13.81 2.40
CA ILE A 53 -8.31 -12.49 3.03
C ILE A 53 -9.59 -12.45 3.87
N ASN A 54 -9.43 -12.15 5.16
CA ASN A 54 -10.54 -11.77 6.02
C ASN A 54 -10.81 -10.26 5.83
N GLY A 55 -12.03 -9.90 5.46
CA GLY A 55 -12.40 -8.54 5.11
C GLY A 55 -12.25 -7.56 6.27
N GLU A 56 -12.63 -7.96 7.49
CA GLU A 56 -12.49 -7.13 8.69
C GLU A 56 -11.02 -6.78 8.96
N VAL A 57 -10.14 -7.79 8.87
CA VAL A 57 -8.69 -7.59 9.00
C VAL A 57 -8.16 -6.69 7.89
N TRP A 58 -8.64 -6.85 6.66
CA TRP A 58 -8.19 -6.03 5.53
C TRP A 58 -8.55 -4.55 5.67
N VAL A 59 -9.80 -4.27 6.06
CA VAL A 59 -10.27 -2.90 6.33
C VAL A 59 -9.52 -2.31 7.53
N ALA A 60 -9.29 -3.08 8.59
CA ALA A 60 -8.52 -2.63 9.75
C ALA A 60 -7.06 -2.28 9.39
N VAL A 61 -6.39 -3.12 8.60
CA VAL A 61 -5.03 -2.84 8.10
C VAL A 61 -5.00 -1.58 7.25
N ALA A 62 -5.97 -1.39 6.36
CA ALA A 62 -6.09 -0.16 5.59
C ALA A 62 -6.29 1.08 6.48
N GLY A 63 -7.06 0.96 7.56
CA GLY A 63 -7.20 2.00 8.58
C GLY A 63 -5.88 2.36 9.27
N GLU A 64 -5.08 1.37 9.66
CA GLU A 64 -3.76 1.59 10.24
C GLU A 64 -2.80 2.30 9.26
N VAL A 65 -2.76 1.84 8.00
CA VAL A 65 -1.95 2.46 6.95
C VAL A 65 -2.38 3.90 6.72
N ARG A 66 -3.70 4.17 6.63
CA ARG A 66 -4.24 5.51 6.49
C ARG A 66 -3.79 6.41 7.64
N GLN A 67 -3.92 5.97 8.89
CA GLN A 67 -3.50 6.75 10.06
C GLN A 67 -2.00 7.08 10.02
N LYS A 68 -1.14 6.12 9.65
CA LYS A 68 0.30 6.36 9.49
C LYS A 68 0.60 7.41 8.41
N MET A 69 -0.12 7.37 7.30
CA MET A 69 0.03 8.34 6.21
C MET A 69 -0.45 9.73 6.65
N GLN A 70 -1.60 9.84 7.31
CA GLN A 70 -2.13 11.09 7.86
C GLN A 70 -1.15 11.71 8.87
N ALA A 71 -0.62 10.91 9.81
CA ALA A 71 0.34 11.38 10.80
C ALA A 71 1.66 11.89 10.19
N ASN A 72 2.13 11.28 9.10
CA ASN A 72 3.38 11.66 8.45
C ASN A 72 3.25 12.88 7.53
N TYR A 73 2.15 12.97 6.78
CA TYR A 73 1.97 14.00 5.74
C TYR A 73 1.00 15.12 6.12
N GLY A 74 0.32 15.02 7.27
CA GLY A 74 -0.65 16.02 7.74
C GLY A 74 -1.90 16.09 6.88
N TRP A 75 -2.37 14.95 6.37
CA TRP A 75 -3.60 14.86 5.58
C TRP A 75 -4.80 14.58 6.47
N ASP A 76 -5.92 15.27 6.22
CA ASP A 76 -7.22 15.03 6.87
C ASP A 76 -8.01 13.93 6.16
#